data_AF-A0A6M2DWK1-F1
#
_entry.id   AF-A0A6M2DWK1-F1
#
_cell.length_a   1.000
_cell.length_b   1.000
_cell.length_c   1.000
_cell.angle_alpha   90.00
_cell.angle_beta   90.00
_cell.angle_gamma   90.00
#
_symmetry.space_group_name_H-M   'P 1'
#
loop_
_entity.id
_entity.type
_entity.pdbx_description
1 polymer ?
#
loop_
_entity_poly.entity_id
_entity_poly.type
_entity_poly.pdbx_seq_one_letter_code
_entity_poly.pdbx_strand_id
1 'polypeptide(L)'
;MQVNMFIGLLIDIVIVALLKAFTRRRRPNSEHDKLDFGPDKYSFPSGHASRTAFITFFFLNLHPVSMFLWPPLLAWSTAVCLSRLIMERHHLLDIICGVLLGIVEGLLMALIWCEQETATSLLSYITDEKVEGGEYHV
;
A
#
# COMPACT_ATOMS: atom_id res chain seq x y z
N MET A 1 14.97 2.48 -1.74
CA MET A 1 13.57 2.89 -2.01
C MET A 1 12.67 1.72 -2.45
N GLN A 2 12.95 1.06 -3.58
CA GLN A 2 12.04 0.05 -4.17
C GLN A 2 11.72 -1.12 -3.22
N VAL A 3 12.73 -1.65 -2.52
CA VAL A 3 12.57 -2.73 -1.53
C VAL A 3 11.65 -2.31 -0.39
N ASN A 4 11.85 -1.12 0.21
CA ASN A 4 10.99 -0.62 1.29
C ASN A 4 9.53 -0.42 0.85
N MET A 5 9.32 0.10 -0.36
CA MET A 5 7.98 0.24 -0.91
C MET A 5 7.30 -1.12 -1.12
N PHE A 6 8.04 -2.11 -1.62
CA PHE A 6 7.54 -3.47 -1.83
C PHE A 6 7.19 -4.16 -0.50
N ILE A 7 8.06 -4.05 0.51
CA ILE A 7 7.82 -4.57 1.86
C ILE A 7 6.55 -3.92 2.44
N GLY A 8 6.42 -2.60 2.34
CA GLY A 8 5.23 -1.90 2.85
C GLY A 8 3.94 -2.33 2.16
N LEU A 9 3.95 -2.51 0.84
CA LEU A 9 2.78 -3.01 0.09
C LEU A 9 2.44 -4.47 0.43
N LEU A 10 3.45 -5.31 0.72
CA LEU A 10 3.19 -6.67 1.20
C LEU A 10 2.55 -6.66 2.59
N ILE A 11 3.04 -5.79 3.49
CA ILE A 11 2.45 -5.60 4.81
C ILE A 11 0.99 -5.14 4.68
N ASP A 12 0.68 -4.17 3.80
CA ASP A 12 -0.69 -3.74 3.51
C ASP A 12 -1.59 -4.91 3.12
N ILE A 13 -1.16 -5.71 2.14
CA ILE A 13 -1.95 -6.83 1.65
C ILE A 13 -2.25 -7.82 2.78
N VAL A 14 -1.26 -8.14 3.61
CA VAL A 14 -1.41 -9.07 4.73
C VAL A 14 -2.35 -8.49 5.80
N ILE A 15 -2.15 -7.24 6.22
CA ILE A 15 -2.97 -6.60 7.25
C ILE A 15 -4.42 -6.47 6.78
N VAL A 16 -4.64 -5.97 5.56
CA VAL A 16 -5.98 -5.84 4.97
C VAL A 16 -6.66 -7.21 4.85
N ALA A 17 -5.94 -8.25 4.42
CA ALA A 17 -6.50 -9.60 4.31
C ALA A 17 -6.92 -10.16 5.69
N LEU A 18 -6.08 -9.96 6.72
CA LEU A 18 -6.38 -10.39 8.08
C LEU A 18 -7.59 -9.65 8.66
N LEU A 19 -7.65 -8.32 8.50
CA LEU A 19 -8.79 -7.52 8.97
C LEU A 19 -10.09 -7.88 8.25
N LYS A 20 -10.03 -8.17 6.96
CA LYS A 20 -11.18 -8.67 6.20
C LYS A 20 -11.66 -10.03 6.71
N ALA A 21 -10.72 -10.95 6.95
CA ALA A 21 -11.01 -12.27 7.48
C ALA A 21 -11.61 -12.22 8.90
N PHE A 22 -11.21 -11.23 9.71
CA PHE A 22 -11.70 -11.02 11.07
C PHE A 22 -13.07 -10.32 11.10
N THR A 23 -13.22 -9.17 10.43
CA THR A 23 -14.44 -8.37 10.51
C THR A 23 -15.60 -8.93 9.68
N ARG A 24 -15.29 -9.63 8.59
CA ARG A 24 -16.25 -10.27 7.67
C ARG A 24 -17.43 -9.38 7.29
N ARG A 25 -17.22 -8.07 7.24
CA ARG A 25 -18.29 -7.08 7.04
C ARG A 25 -18.88 -7.21 5.64
N ARG A 26 -20.20 -7.25 5.52
CA ARG A 26 -20.93 -7.33 4.24
C ARG A 26 -20.84 -6.00 3.48
N ARG A 27 -20.81 -6.05 2.14
CA ARG A 27 -20.81 -4.87 1.25
C ARG A 27 -22.20 -4.23 1.15
N PRO A 28 -22.29 -2.91 0.87
CA PRO A 28 -23.56 -2.21 0.70
C PRO A 28 -24.46 -2.85 -0.38
N ASN A 29 -23.90 -3.16 -1.56
CA ASN A 29 -24.63 -3.66 -2.73
C ASN A 29 -24.37 -5.14 -3.08
N SER A 30 -24.31 -6.03 -2.08
CA SER A 30 -24.00 -7.45 -2.33
C SER A 30 -25.01 -8.23 -3.19
N GLU A 31 -26.23 -7.71 -3.42
CA GLU A 31 -27.32 -8.44 -4.10
C GLU A 31 -27.52 -8.06 -5.58
N HIS A 32 -26.90 -6.98 -6.06
CA HIS A 32 -27.09 -6.47 -7.43
C HIS A 32 -25.80 -6.29 -8.23
N ASP A 33 -24.62 -6.56 -7.66
CA ASP A 33 -23.35 -6.34 -8.35
C ASP A 33 -23.00 -7.50 -9.30
N LYS A 34 -23.51 -7.44 -10.54
CA LYS A 34 -23.14 -8.36 -11.63
C LYS A 34 -21.66 -8.21 -12.07
N LEU A 35 -20.94 -7.23 -11.52
CA LEU A 35 -19.51 -6.98 -11.74
C LEU A 35 -18.65 -7.42 -10.54
N ASP A 36 -19.17 -8.27 -9.64
CA ASP A 36 -18.41 -8.86 -8.53
C ASP A 36 -17.54 -10.04 -8.99
N PHE A 37 -16.65 -9.78 -9.95
CA PHE A 37 -15.60 -10.72 -10.33
C PHE A 37 -14.35 -10.39 -9.50
N GLY A 38 -14.21 -11.02 -8.34
CA GLY A 38 -12.99 -10.92 -7.53
C GLY A 38 -13.04 -11.78 -6.27
N PRO A 39 -11.87 -12.16 -5.71
CA PRO A 39 -11.79 -12.96 -4.47
C PRO A 39 -12.23 -12.19 -3.21
N ASP A 40 -12.53 -10.91 -3.36
CA ASP A 40 -12.74 -9.97 -2.28
C ASP A 40 -14.24 -9.90 -1.94
N LYS A 41 -14.68 -10.63 -0.91
CA LYS A 41 -16.10 -10.66 -0.47
C LYS A 41 -16.44 -9.62 0.61
N TYR A 42 -15.44 -9.05 1.28
CA TYR A 42 -15.63 -8.25 2.50
C TYR A 42 -15.39 -6.76 2.24
N SER A 43 -16.18 -5.91 2.92
CA SER A 43 -16.15 -4.46 2.75
C SER A 43 -15.14 -3.74 3.64
N PHE A 44 -14.84 -4.26 4.82
CA PHE A 44 -13.98 -3.58 5.78
C PHE A 44 -12.58 -4.21 5.89
N PRO A 45 -11.49 -3.42 5.89
CA PRO A 45 -11.40 -2.02 5.44
C PRO A 45 -11.27 -1.94 3.90
N SER A 46 -11.32 -0.72 3.35
CA SER A 46 -11.03 -0.49 1.93
C SER A 46 -9.54 -0.63 1.65
N GLY A 47 -9.13 -1.78 1.09
CA GLY A 47 -7.73 -2.01 0.68
C GLY A 47 -7.24 -1.03 -0.40
N HIS A 48 -8.14 -0.53 -1.25
CA HIS A 48 -7.77 0.53 -2.21
C HIS A 48 -7.42 1.83 -1.51
N ALA A 49 -8.23 2.23 -0.52
CA ALA A 49 -7.97 3.44 0.24
C ALA A 49 -6.70 3.33 1.09
N SER A 50 -6.44 2.15 1.67
CA SER A 50 -5.21 1.86 2.40
C SER A 50 -3.96 2.00 1.52
N ARG A 51 -3.92 1.29 0.39
CA ARG A 51 -2.75 1.34 -0.51
C ARG A 51 -2.48 2.72 -1.06
N THR A 52 -3.51 3.44 -1.50
CA THR A 52 -3.28 4.80 -2.02
C THR A 52 -2.83 5.74 -0.92
N ALA A 53 -3.37 5.62 0.30
CA ALA A 53 -2.90 6.40 1.44
C ALA A 53 -1.45 6.06 1.81
N PHE A 54 -1.07 4.79 1.83
CA PHE A 54 0.30 4.34 2.07
C PHE A 54 1.26 4.90 1.02
N ILE A 55 0.96 4.74 -0.27
CA ILE A 55 1.79 5.23 -1.38
C ILE A 55 1.94 6.76 -1.30
N THR A 56 0.84 7.48 -1.05
CA THR A 56 0.87 8.92 -0.86
C THR A 56 1.75 9.31 0.34
N PHE A 57 1.57 8.66 1.49
CA PHE A 57 2.38 8.93 2.67
C PHE A 57 3.88 8.67 2.42
N PHE A 58 4.20 7.57 1.75
CA PHE A 58 5.57 7.18 1.41
C PHE A 58 6.27 8.27 0.59
N PHE A 59 5.63 8.76 -0.47
CA PHE A 59 6.21 9.78 -1.35
C PHE A 59 6.14 11.21 -0.81
N LEU A 60 5.40 11.46 0.28
CA LEU A 60 5.39 12.75 0.96
C LEU A 60 6.40 12.81 2.10
N ASN A 61 6.62 11.70 2.83
CA ASN A 61 7.38 11.72 4.08
C ASN A 61 8.67 10.89 4.04
N LEU A 62 8.64 9.69 3.46
CA LEU A 62 9.76 8.75 3.52
C LEU A 62 10.74 8.92 2.36
N HIS A 63 10.20 9.15 1.16
CA HIS A 63 10.97 9.43 -0.04
C HIS A 63 10.34 10.62 -0.78
N PRO A 64 10.49 11.84 -0.24
CA PRO A 64 9.78 13.01 -0.71
C PRO A 64 10.07 13.28 -2.19
N VAL A 65 9.02 13.22 -3.00
CA VAL A 65 9.08 13.67 -4.40
C VAL A 65 9.04 15.19 -4.48
N SER A 66 9.43 15.74 -5.63
CA SER A 66 9.34 17.17 -5.89
C SER A 66 7.96 17.73 -5.54
N MET A 67 7.91 18.90 -4.89
CA MET A 67 6.67 19.53 -4.42
C MET A 67 5.63 19.71 -5.55
N PHE A 68 6.08 19.90 -6.78
CA PHE A 68 5.22 19.97 -7.97
C PHE A 68 4.37 18.70 -8.20
N LEU A 69 4.84 17.54 -7.72
CA LEU A 69 4.14 16.25 -7.84
C LEU A 69 3.19 15.96 -6.68
N TRP A 70 3.15 16.80 -5.64
CA TRP A 70 2.24 16.56 -4.51
C TRP A 70 0.77 16.74 -4.88
N PRO A 71 0.35 17.81 -5.60
CA PRO A 71 -1.05 17.97 -5.99
C PRO A 71 -1.60 16.81 -6.84
N PRO A 72 -0.93 16.35 -7.93
CA PRO A 72 -1.45 15.23 -8.71
C PRO A 72 -1.48 13.92 -7.91
N LEU A 73 -0.55 13.70 -6.99
CA LEU A 73 -0.54 12.51 -6.13
C LEU A 73 -1.72 12.49 -5.16
N LEU A 74 -2.00 13.62 -4.51
CA LEU A 74 -3.15 13.77 -3.61
C LEU A 74 -4.48 13.69 -4.38
N ALA A 75 -4.54 14.29 -5.56
CA ALA A 75 -5.70 14.21 -6.45
C ALA A 75 -5.98 12.76 -6.87
N TRP A 76 -4.95 12.01 -7.25
CA TRP A 76 -5.07 10.59 -7.59
C TRP A 76 -5.56 9.76 -6.40
N SER A 77 -4.96 9.92 -5.22
CA SER A 77 -5.37 9.18 -4.01
C SER A 77 -6.83 9.46 -3.62
N THR A 78 -7.24 10.73 -3.72
CA THR A 78 -8.63 11.15 -3.47
C THR A 78 -9.59 10.58 -4.52
N ALA A 79 -9.22 10.61 -5.81
CA ALA A 79 -10.02 10.07 -6.89
C ALA A 79 -10.24 8.56 -6.73
N VAL A 80 -9.22 7.81 -6.31
CA VAL A 80 -9.35 6.38 -6.02
C VAL A 80 -10.30 6.16 -4.84
N CYS A 81 -10.19 6.92 -3.75
CA CYS A 81 -11.11 6.81 -2.61
C CYS A 81 -12.56 7.12 -3.04
N LEU A 82 -12.76 8.19 -3.81
CA LEU A 82 -14.08 8.59 -4.29
C LEU A 82 -14.70 7.55 -5.23
N SER A 83 -13.90 6.92 -6.09
CA SER A 83 -14.38 5.84 -6.97
C SER A 83 -15.01 4.68 -6.18
N ARG A 84 -14.49 4.39 -4.98
CA ARG A 84 -14.99 3.31 -4.12
C ARG A 84 -16.30 3.67 -3.42
N LEU A 85 -16.51 4.96 -3.17
CA LEU A 85 -17.77 5.48 -2.64
C LEU A 85 -18.86 5.48 -3.73
N ILE A 86 -18.54 5.99 -4.93
CA ILE A 86 -19.48 6.08 -6.06
C ILE A 86 -19.92 4.70 -6.55
N MET A 87 -19.02 3.72 -6.56
CA MET A 87 -19.35 2.33 -6.91
C MET A 87 -20.12 1.59 -5.81
N GLU A 88 -20.41 2.25 -4.67
CA GLU A 88 -21.13 1.68 -3.52
C GLU A 88 -20.54 0.34 -3.02
N ARG A 89 -19.23 0.13 -3.24
CA ARG A 89 -18.52 -1.09 -2.82
C ARG A 89 -18.10 -1.03 -1.36
N HIS A 90 -17.98 0.17 -0.82
CA HIS A 90 -17.51 0.45 0.54
C HIS A 90 -18.37 1.54 1.17
N HIS A 91 -18.62 1.40 2.46
CA HIS A 91 -19.17 2.51 3.24
C HIS A 91 -18.10 3.57 3.47
N LEU A 92 -18.52 4.81 3.75
CA LEU A 92 -17.59 5.91 4.06
C LEU A 92 -16.59 5.55 5.18
N LEU A 93 -17.07 4.84 6.22
CA LEU A 93 -16.21 4.36 7.31
C LEU A 93 -15.13 3.38 6.86
N ASP A 94 -15.42 2.51 5.87
CA ASP A 94 -14.41 1.56 5.35
C ASP A 94 -13.27 2.31 4.64
N ILE A 95 -13.60 3.43 3.99
CA ILE A 95 -12.64 4.31 3.30
C ILE A 95 -11.79 5.06 4.34
N ILE A 96 -12.44 5.68 5.33
CA ILE A 96 -11.73 6.42 6.40
C ILE A 96 -10.78 5.48 7.15
N CYS A 97 -11.24 4.31 7.56
CA CYS A 97 -10.39 3.32 8.22
C CYS A 97 -9.28 2.81 7.30
N GLY A 98 -9.55 2.64 6.00
CA GLY A 98 -8.52 2.31 5.02
C GLY A 98 -7.42 3.38 4.95
N VAL A 99 -7.80 4.66 4.82
CA VAL A 99 -6.82 5.77 4.79
C VAL A 99 -5.98 5.82 6.07
N LEU A 100 -6.62 5.70 7.24
CA LEU A 100 -5.90 5.66 8.51
C LEU A 100 -4.92 4.50 8.59
N LEU A 101 -5.31 3.33 8.08
CA LEU A 101 -4.47 2.14 8.05
C LEU A 101 -3.23 2.34 7.19
N GLY A 102 -3.39 2.90 5.98
CA GLY A 102 -2.24 3.21 5.11
C GLY A 102 -1.28 4.25 5.71
N ILE A 103 -1.78 5.21 6.49
CA ILE A 103 -0.92 6.16 7.23
C ILE A 103 -0.15 5.44 8.34
N VAL A 104 -0.80 4.56 9.10
CA VAL A 104 -0.16 3.76 10.15
C VAL A 104 0.92 2.85 9.56
N GLU A 105 0.67 2.24 8.41
CA GLU A 105 1.67 1.45 7.69
C GLU A 105 2.85 2.29 7.20
N GLY A 106 2.58 3.50 6.73
CA GLY A 106 3.62 4.48 6.39
C GLY A 106 4.51 4.82 7.59
N LEU A 107 3.91 5.03 8.77
CA LEU A 107 4.65 5.24 10.01
C LEU A 107 5.42 4.00 10.44
N LEU A 108 4.83 2.81 10.30
CA LEU A 108 5.51 1.55 10.57
C LEU A 108 6.74 1.37 9.68
N MET A 109 6.61 1.68 8.38
CA MET A 109 7.74 1.66 7.45
C MET A 109 8.82 2.69 7.79
N ALA A 110 8.45 3.82 8.41
CA ALA A 110 9.42 4.77 8.94
C ALA A 110 10.28 4.15 10.06
N LEU A 111 9.68 3.27 10.88
CA LEU A 111 10.36 2.60 11.99
C LEU A 111 11.24 1.44 11.53
N ILE A 112 10.78 0.65 10.56
CA ILE A 112 11.50 -0.53 10.04
C ILE A 112 12.31 -0.23 8.78
N TRP A 113 12.65 1.04 8.56
CA TRP A 113 13.27 1.48 7.31
C TRP A 113 14.56 0.71 7.03
N CYS A 114 14.57 -0.07 5.95
CA CYS A 114 15.74 -0.84 5.57
C CYS A 114 16.80 0.10 4.97
N GLU A 115 18.00 0.08 5.54
CA GLU A 115 19.15 0.79 5.00
C GLU A 115 19.54 0.24 3.62
N GLN A 116 20.16 1.10 2.81
CA GLN A 116 20.44 0.81 1.42
C GLN A 116 21.36 -0.42 1.25
N GLU A 117 22.30 -0.65 2.17
CA GLU A 117 23.20 -1.81 2.17
C GLU A 117 22.47 -3.13 2.43
N THR A 118 21.51 -3.12 3.37
CA THR A 118 20.71 -4.31 3.67
C THR A 118 19.74 -4.60 2.52
N ALA A 119 19.19 -3.56 1.89
CA ALA A 119 18.30 -3.70 0.74
C ALA A 119 19.01 -4.27 -0.49
N THR A 120 20.25 -3.84 -0.78
CA THR A 120 21.05 -4.38 -1.89
C THR A 120 21.52 -5.80 -1.61
N SER A 121 21.92 -6.11 -0.36
CA SER A 121 22.27 -7.47 0.05
C SER A 121 21.09 -8.43 -0.10
N LEU A 122 19.90 -8.03 0.33
CA LEU A 122 18.68 -8.85 0.19
C LEU A 122 18.32 -9.09 -1.28
N LEU A 123 18.49 -8.08 -2.14
CA LEU A 123 18.29 -8.23 -3.58
C LEU A 123 19.33 -9.18 -4.19
N SER A 124 20.61 -9.06 -3.84
CA SER A 124 21.67 -9.95 -4.35
C SER A 124 21.45 -11.40 -3.94
N TYR A 125 20.92 -11.64 -2.73
CA TYR A 125 20.55 -12.99 -2.29
C TYR A 125 19.40 -13.59 -3.09
N ILE A 126 18.44 -12.77 -3.56
CA ILE A 126 17.29 -13.25 -4.33
C ILE A 126 17.65 -13.46 -5.81
N THR A 127 18.48 -12.58 -6.37
CA THR A 127 18.85 -12.61 -7.79
C THR A 127 20.03 -13.53 -8.09
N ASP A 128 20.77 -13.99 -7.07
CA ASP A 128 22.03 -14.76 -7.20
C ASP A 128 23.10 -14.03 -8.04
N GLU A 129 22.92 -12.71 -8.24
CA GLU A 129 23.93 -11.82 -8.79
C GLU A 129 24.92 -11.47 -7.68
N LYS A 130 26.14 -12.00 -7.77
CA LYS A 130 27.26 -11.47 -7.01
C LYS A 130 27.45 -10.01 -7.42
N VAL A 131 27.44 -9.11 -6.44
CA VAL A 131 27.76 -7.70 -6.65
C VAL A 131 29.15 -7.61 -7.30
N GLU A 132 29.20 -7.34 -8.61
CA GLU A 132 30.44 -7.05 -9.32
C GLU A 132 30.92 -5.66 -8.88
N GLY A 133 31.69 -5.62 -7.81
CA GLY A 133 32.23 -4.38 -7.25
C GLY A 133 33.34 -4.57 -6.23
N GLY A 134 33.92 -5.78 -6.12
CA GLY A 134 35.17 -5.98 -5.42
C GLY A 134 36.32 -5.70 -6.38
N GLU A 135 36.86 -4.48 -6.35
CA GLU A 135 38.21 -4.23 -6.86
C GLU A 135 39.17 -5.20 -6.14
N TYR A 136 39.54 -6.30 -6.80
CA TYR A 136 40.75 -7.02 -6.45
C TYR A 136 41.93 -6.26 -7.07
N HIS A 137 42.26 -5.12 -6.45
CA HIS A 137 43.63 -4.62 -6.50
C HIS A 137 44.41 -5.29 -5.37
N VAL A 138 45.49 -5.95 -5.80
CA VAL A 138 46.54 -6.75 -5.11
C VAL A 138 46.23 -8.18 -4.69
#